data_AF-A0A1G9I0M0-F1
#
_entry.id   AF-A0A1G9I0M0-F1
#
_cell.length_a   1.000
_cell.length_b   1.000
_cell.length_c   1.000
_cell.angle_alpha   90.00
_cell.angle_beta   90.00
_cell.angle_gamma   90.00
#
_symmetry.space_group_name_H-M   'P 1'
#
loop_
_entity.id
_entity.type
_entity.pdbx_description
1 polymer ?
#
loop_
_entity_poly.entity_id
_entity_poly.type
_entity_poly.pdbx_seq_one_letter_code
_entity_poly.pdbx_strand_id
1 'polypeptide(L)'
;MTPRIVVSLFAVATLFGVSACSETPSDTSAPTTPTESAAADPTASETTESAEPTEDDSSSPATGEQSVAEACTAIAEPMTQASEELQDIAASTTDPEAAVEAWSTVVEAYESAADNVSNAEVEAAVDTASEDLAELRDALQKAYVEKDADAMGLYTDAVAAFQESQTELMDLCAG
;
A
#
# COMPACT_ATOMS: atom_id res chain seq x y z
N MET A 1 -29.85 5.29 40.46
CA MET A 1 -30.65 4.64 39.40
C MET A 1 -29.75 4.57 38.18
N THR A 2 -29.30 3.36 37.85
CA THR A 2 -28.30 3.06 36.81
C THR A 2 -29.01 2.68 35.51
N PRO A 3 -28.67 3.23 34.35
CA PRO A 3 -29.06 2.61 33.09
C PRO A 3 -28.10 1.48 32.73
N ARG A 4 -28.64 0.27 32.57
CA ARG A 4 -27.94 -0.89 32.02
C ARG A 4 -28.00 -0.80 30.49
N ILE A 5 -26.86 -0.57 29.84
CA ILE A 5 -26.72 -0.69 28.40
C ILE A 5 -26.43 -2.15 28.08
N VAL A 6 -27.32 -2.76 27.31
CA VAL A 6 -27.23 -4.13 26.80
C VAL A 6 -26.37 -4.09 25.54
N VAL A 7 -25.14 -4.57 25.62
CA VAL A 7 -24.27 -4.77 24.46
C VAL A 7 -24.65 -6.10 23.81
N SER A 8 -25.28 -6.02 22.64
CA SER A 8 -25.54 -7.17 21.77
C SER A 8 -24.27 -7.47 20.96
N LEU A 9 -23.59 -8.56 21.33
CA LEU A 9 -22.52 -9.17 20.54
C LEU A 9 -23.11 -9.84 19.30
N PHE A 10 -22.89 -9.26 18.12
CA PHE A 10 -23.05 -9.97 16.85
C PHE A 10 -21.73 -10.69 16.52
N ALA A 11 -21.75 -12.00 16.66
CA ALA A 11 -20.68 -12.88 16.20
C ALA A 11 -20.84 -13.10 14.69
N VAL A 12 -19.93 -12.54 13.89
CA VAL A 12 -19.80 -12.86 12.46
C VAL A 12 -18.70 -13.91 12.33
N ALA A 13 -19.10 -15.15 12.06
CA ALA A 13 -18.21 -16.26 11.76
C ALA A 13 -17.94 -16.30 10.24
N THR A 14 -16.77 -15.82 9.81
CA THR A 14 -16.28 -16.03 8.45
C THR A 14 -15.48 -17.34 8.40
N LEU A 15 -16.10 -18.38 7.84
CA LEU A 15 -15.45 -19.63 7.44
C LEU A 15 -14.57 -19.36 6.21
N PHE A 16 -13.27 -19.16 6.42
CA PHE A 16 -12.27 -19.26 5.37
C PHE A 16 -11.78 -20.70 5.28
N GLY A 17 -12.15 -21.38 4.19
CA GLY A 17 -11.59 -22.67 3.80
C GLY A 17 -10.22 -22.47 3.18
N VAL A 18 -9.17 -22.86 3.91
CA VAL A 18 -7.80 -22.97 3.40
C VAL A 18 -7.64 -24.36 2.79
N SER A 19 -7.61 -24.45 1.45
CA SER A 19 -7.06 -25.61 0.75
C SER A 19 -5.55 -25.57 0.88
N ALA A 20 -5.03 -26.51 1.67
CA ALA A 20 -3.62 -26.67 1.99
C ALA A 20 -2.77 -27.04 0.75
N CYS A 21 -1.75 -26.23 0.48
CA CYS A 21 -0.53 -26.66 -0.22
C CYS A 21 0.59 -26.69 0.83
N SER A 22 1.04 -27.89 1.20
CA SER A 22 2.42 -28.28 1.54
C SER A 22 2.40 -29.46 2.49
N GLU A 23 2.89 -30.62 2.05
CA GLU A 23 4.02 -31.28 2.72
C GLU A 23 4.44 -32.55 1.98
N THR A 24 5.70 -32.56 1.58
CA THR A 24 6.42 -33.73 1.08
C THR A 24 7.22 -34.33 2.25
N PRO A 25 6.87 -35.51 2.75
CA PRO A 25 7.81 -36.35 3.49
C PRO A 25 8.49 -37.34 2.53
N SER A 26 9.81 -37.43 2.67
CA SER A 26 10.65 -38.48 2.09
C SER A 26 10.18 -39.86 2.53
N ASP A 27 10.02 -40.80 1.60
CA ASP A 27 10.13 -42.22 1.92
C ASP A 27 10.89 -42.98 0.84
N THR A 28 11.96 -43.61 1.30
CA THR A 28 12.78 -44.57 0.58
C THR A 28 12.12 -45.93 0.77
N SER A 29 11.61 -46.53 -0.32
CA SER A 29 11.60 -47.99 -0.56
C SER A 29 11.03 -48.30 -1.95
N ALA A 30 11.84 -48.93 -2.81
CA ALA A 30 11.38 -49.72 -3.95
C ALA A 30 11.05 -51.16 -3.47
N PRO A 31 10.66 -52.13 -4.32
CA PRO A 31 10.10 -52.12 -5.68
C PRO A 31 8.82 -52.99 -5.82
N THR A 32 8.08 -52.91 -6.95
CA THR A 32 7.53 -54.06 -7.72
C THR A 32 6.69 -53.59 -8.92
N THR A 33 7.11 -53.98 -10.13
CA THR A 33 6.39 -54.00 -11.42
C THR A 33 5.33 -55.13 -11.45
N PRO A 34 4.56 -55.39 -12.54
CA PRO A 34 4.07 -54.59 -13.68
C PRO A 34 2.54 -54.82 -13.97
N THR A 35 1.89 -54.04 -14.83
CA THR A 35 0.68 -54.38 -15.64
C THR A 35 0.45 -53.24 -16.64
N GLU A 36 0.95 -53.29 -17.87
CA GLU A 36 0.41 -53.89 -19.11
C GLU A 36 -0.87 -53.24 -19.68
N SER A 37 -0.78 -52.90 -20.98
CA SER A 37 -1.83 -52.65 -21.99
C SER A 37 -2.61 -51.31 -21.91
N ALA A 38 -2.83 -50.55 -22.99
CA ALA A 38 -2.69 -50.82 -24.41
C ALA A 38 -2.55 -49.52 -25.23
N ALA A 39 -2.05 -49.67 -26.45
CA ALA A 39 -1.73 -48.66 -27.45
C ALA A 39 -2.94 -47.97 -28.11
N ALA A 40 -2.73 -46.75 -28.62
CA ALA A 40 -3.06 -46.39 -30.01
C ALA A 40 -2.36 -45.08 -30.41
N ASP A 41 -1.82 -45.10 -31.63
CA ASP A 41 -0.97 -44.14 -32.34
C ASP A 41 -1.83 -43.02 -33.03
N PRO A 42 -1.30 -42.20 -33.96
CA PRO A 42 -1.31 -40.74 -33.94
C PRO A 42 -2.33 -40.17 -34.94
N THR A 43 -2.51 -38.85 -35.04
CA THR A 43 -2.93 -38.18 -36.28
C THR A 43 -2.74 -36.67 -36.16
N ALA A 44 -1.97 -36.15 -37.12
CA ALA A 44 -1.77 -34.73 -37.40
C ALA A 44 -3.04 -34.08 -37.96
N SER A 45 -3.20 -32.77 -37.75
CA SER A 45 -3.35 -31.77 -38.84
C SER A 45 -3.65 -30.38 -38.29
N GLU A 46 -2.94 -29.41 -38.84
CA GLU A 46 -3.22 -27.98 -38.80
C GLU A 46 -4.66 -27.65 -39.24
N THR A 47 -5.24 -26.59 -38.68
CA THR A 47 -6.15 -25.69 -39.40
C THR A 47 -6.03 -24.30 -38.80
N THR A 48 -5.58 -23.38 -39.64
CA THR A 48 -5.55 -21.93 -39.48
C THR A 48 -6.98 -21.38 -39.49
N GLU A 49 -7.35 -20.50 -38.57
CA GLU A 49 -8.43 -19.53 -38.83
C GLU A 49 -8.25 -18.24 -38.01
N SER A 50 -8.37 -17.12 -38.73
CA SER A 50 -8.25 -15.74 -38.28
C SER A 50 -9.11 -15.39 -37.07
N ALA A 51 -8.50 -14.68 -36.13
CA ALA A 51 -9.16 -13.58 -35.45
C ALA A 51 -8.14 -12.45 -35.33
N GLU A 52 -8.30 -11.43 -36.16
CA GLU A 52 -7.65 -10.14 -35.96
C GLU A 52 -8.06 -9.62 -34.57
N PRO A 53 -7.13 -9.26 -33.68
CA PRO A 53 -7.50 -8.39 -32.59
C PRO A 53 -7.82 -7.03 -33.23
N THR A 54 -9.09 -6.65 -33.19
CA THR A 54 -9.52 -5.26 -33.32
C THR A 54 -8.65 -4.43 -32.37
N GLU A 55 -7.70 -3.70 -32.94
CA GLU A 55 -7.09 -2.56 -32.26
C GLU A 55 -8.23 -1.58 -32.01
N ASP A 56 -8.72 -1.59 -30.77
CA ASP A 56 -9.60 -0.56 -30.23
C ASP A 56 -8.75 0.70 -30.11
N ASP A 57 -8.69 1.43 -31.22
CA ASP A 57 -8.19 2.78 -31.31
C ASP A 57 -9.20 3.71 -30.62
N SER A 58 -8.95 4.03 -29.35
CA SER A 58 -9.39 5.29 -28.74
C SER A 58 -8.68 5.55 -27.42
N SER A 59 -7.42 5.97 -27.52
CA SER A 59 -6.98 7.21 -26.86
C SER A 59 -5.76 7.74 -27.59
N SER A 60 -5.99 8.77 -28.41
CA SER A 60 -4.96 9.68 -28.88
C SER A 60 -4.02 10.04 -27.72
N PRO A 61 -2.69 10.04 -27.88
CA PRO A 61 -1.82 10.65 -26.88
C PRO A 61 -2.14 12.14 -26.87
N ALA A 62 -3.02 12.55 -25.94
CA ALA A 62 -2.97 13.89 -25.40
C ALA A 62 -1.54 14.09 -24.90
N THR A 63 -1.05 15.31 -25.01
CA THR A 63 0.36 15.66 -24.97
C THR A 63 1.03 15.27 -23.65
N GLY A 64 1.50 14.02 -23.55
CA GLY A 64 2.53 13.52 -22.64
C GLY A 64 2.31 13.70 -21.14
N GLU A 65 1.09 13.63 -20.63
CA GLU A 65 0.82 13.61 -19.19
C GLU A 65 0.90 12.16 -18.66
N GLN A 66 1.55 11.98 -17.51
CA GLN A 66 1.70 10.69 -16.85
C GLN A 66 0.33 10.13 -16.44
N SER A 67 0.08 8.85 -16.67
CA SER A 67 -1.12 8.19 -16.15
C SER A 67 -1.06 8.07 -14.62
N VAL A 68 -2.22 7.90 -13.96
CA VAL A 68 -2.28 7.70 -12.50
C VAL A 68 -1.41 6.51 -12.07
N ALA A 69 -1.50 5.38 -12.77
CA ALA A 69 -0.71 4.19 -12.46
C ALA A 69 0.81 4.41 -12.59
N GLU A 70 1.24 5.15 -13.62
CA GLU A 70 2.65 5.53 -13.78
C GLU A 70 3.12 6.49 -12.69
N ALA A 71 2.26 7.43 -12.26
CA ALA A 71 2.54 8.37 -11.18
C ALA A 71 2.64 7.67 -9.83
N CYS A 72 1.69 6.79 -9.51
CA CYS A 72 1.72 5.95 -8.31
C CYS A 72 2.95 5.02 -8.26
N THR A 73 3.43 4.55 -9.42
CA THR A 73 4.68 3.79 -9.49
C THR A 73 5.90 4.70 -9.24
N ALA A 74 5.89 5.93 -9.75
CA ALA A 74 6.98 6.88 -9.60
C ALA A 74 7.20 7.31 -8.14
N ILE A 75 6.15 7.36 -7.33
CA ILE A 75 6.25 7.72 -5.91
C ILE A 75 6.60 6.53 -4.99
N ALA A 76 6.66 5.30 -5.50
CA ALA A 76 6.83 4.12 -4.65
C ALA A 76 8.18 4.10 -3.89
N GLU A 77 9.25 4.56 -4.52
CA GLU A 77 10.58 4.64 -3.89
C GLU A 77 10.63 5.66 -2.74
N PRO A 78 10.26 6.94 -2.93
CA PRO A 78 10.24 7.90 -1.82
C PRO A 78 9.27 7.48 -0.70
N MET A 79 8.14 6.86 -1.02
CA MET A 79 7.20 6.33 -0.02
C MET A 79 7.78 5.16 0.80
N THR A 80 8.61 4.32 0.17
CA THR A 80 9.33 3.25 0.87
C THR A 80 10.36 3.86 1.84
N GLN A 81 11.11 4.88 1.39
CA GLN A 81 12.09 5.57 2.21
C GLN A 81 11.45 6.28 3.40
N ALA A 82 10.33 6.97 3.18
CA ALA A 82 9.51 7.55 4.24
C ALA A 82 9.03 6.48 5.25
N SER A 83 8.66 5.29 4.78
CA SER A 83 8.24 4.19 5.66
C SER A 83 9.37 3.62 6.52
N GLU A 84 10.62 3.66 6.04
CA GLU A 84 11.80 3.29 6.82
C GLU A 84 12.07 4.35 7.92
N GLU A 85 12.03 5.63 7.58
CA GLU A 85 12.18 6.73 8.55
C GLU A 85 11.10 6.71 9.64
N LEU A 86 9.84 6.40 9.29
CA LEU A 86 8.76 6.22 10.26
C LEU A 86 9.03 5.09 11.28
N GLN A 87 9.73 4.03 10.87
CA GLN A 87 10.15 2.96 11.79
C GLN A 87 11.27 3.43 12.73
N ASP A 88 12.20 4.24 12.21
CA ASP A 88 13.28 4.82 13.01
C ASP A 88 12.77 5.86 14.02
N ILE A 89 11.76 6.64 13.65
CA ILE A 89 11.02 7.53 14.57
C ILE A 89 10.43 6.72 15.73
N ALA A 90 9.77 5.59 15.45
CA ALA A 90 9.18 4.75 16.47
C ALA A 90 10.22 4.17 17.44
N ALA A 91 11.48 4.02 17.00
CA ALA A 91 12.60 3.63 17.83
C ALA A 91 13.21 4.79 18.66
N SER A 92 13.00 6.05 18.23
CA SER A 92 13.71 7.24 18.75
C SER A 92 12.97 8.02 19.85
N THR A 93 12.08 7.35 20.59
CA THR A 93 11.16 7.96 21.60
C THR A 93 11.81 8.75 22.75
N THR A 94 13.12 8.68 22.93
CA THR A 94 13.85 9.36 24.02
C THR A 94 14.46 10.71 23.62
N ASP A 95 14.48 11.04 22.33
CA ASP A 95 15.06 12.28 21.80
C ASP A 95 14.03 13.00 20.91
N PRO A 96 13.32 14.00 21.48
CA PRO A 96 12.31 14.76 20.73
C PRO A 96 12.86 15.53 19.53
N GLU A 97 14.10 16.00 19.58
CA GLU A 97 14.70 16.78 18.49
C GLU A 97 15.03 15.86 17.33
N ALA A 98 15.63 14.69 17.61
CA ALA A 98 15.87 13.66 16.60
C ALA A 98 14.56 13.14 15.98
N ALA A 99 13.49 13.02 16.77
CA ALA A 99 12.18 12.62 16.24
C ALA A 99 11.63 13.68 15.26
N VAL A 100 11.68 14.98 15.60
CA VAL A 100 11.23 16.06 14.71
C VAL A 100 12.06 16.11 13.43
N GLU A 101 13.37 15.90 13.51
CA GLU A 101 14.26 15.81 12.34
C GLU A 101 13.85 14.65 11.43
N ALA A 102 13.66 13.45 11.96
CA ALA A 102 13.22 12.30 11.16
C ALA A 102 11.83 12.51 10.54
N TRP A 103 10.89 13.15 11.25
CA TRP A 103 9.61 13.54 10.66
C TRP A 103 9.78 14.58 9.54
N SER A 104 10.79 15.45 9.62
CA SER A 104 11.11 16.39 8.54
C SER A 104 11.62 15.65 7.31
N THR A 105 12.47 14.63 7.47
CA THR A 105 12.89 13.74 6.37
C THR A 105 11.70 13.06 5.70
N VAL A 106 10.71 12.62 6.48
CA VAL A 106 9.47 12.02 5.94
C VAL A 106 8.68 13.04 5.11
N VAL A 107 8.52 14.28 5.59
CA VAL A 107 7.87 15.36 4.82
C VAL A 107 8.62 15.62 3.51
N GLU A 108 9.95 15.78 3.57
CA GLU A 108 10.78 16.02 2.38
C GLU A 108 10.67 14.89 1.34
N ALA A 109 10.49 13.63 1.79
CA ALA A 109 10.26 12.51 0.89
C ALA A 109 8.92 12.61 0.15
N TYR A 110 7.85 13.09 0.81
CA TYR A 110 6.56 13.34 0.17
C TYR A 110 6.61 14.55 -0.77
N GLU A 111 7.24 15.65 -0.37
CA GLU A 111 7.45 16.81 -1.25
C GLU A 111 8.23 16.42 -2.52
N SER A 112 9.31 15.65 -2.34
CA SER A 112 10.09 15.10 -3.46
C SER A 112 9.24 14.17 -4.33
N ALA A 113 8.36 13.36 -3.74
CA ALA A 113 7.46 12.50 -4.50
C ALA A 113 6.49 13.33 -5.37
N ALA A 114 5.90 14.39 -4.82
CA ALA A 114 5.03 15.31 -5.54
C ALA A 114 5.77 16.01 -6.70
N ASP A 115 6.98 16.52 -6.46
CA ASP A 115 7.81 17.19 -7.47
C ASP A 115 8.18 16.27 -8.67
N ASN A 116 8.15 14.95 -8.47
CA ASN A 116 8.53 13.96 -9.49
C ASN A 116 7.34 13.34 -10.25
N VAL A 117 6.10 13.70 -9.90
CA VAL A 117 4.92 13.32 -10.66
C VAL A 117 4.43 14.47 -11.52
N SER A 118 3.87 14.13 -12.69
CA SER A 118 3.23 15.12 -13.58
C SER A 118 1.73 14.90 -13.72
N ASN A 119 1.21 13.85 -13.08
CA ASN A 119 -0.21 13.61 -12.97
C ASN A 119 -0.77 14.49 -11.83
N ALA A 120 -1.55 15.49 -12.18
CA ALA A 120 -2.05 16.48 -11.22
C ALA A 120 -2.91 15.89 -10.09
N GLU A 121 -3.58 14.76 -10.32
CA GLU A 121 -4.40 14.11 -9.28
C GLU A 121 -3.53 13.40 -8.24
N VAL A 122 -2.50 12.67 -8.70
CA VAL A 122 -1.52 12.04 -7.80
C VAL A 122 -0.66 13.08 -7.10
N GLU A 123 -0.21 14.11 -7.82
CA GLU A 123 0.54 15.24 -7.24
C GLU A 123 -0.24 15.89 -6.10
N ALA A 124 -1.51 16.27 -6.33
CA ALA A 124 -2.34 16.89 -5.30
C ALA A 124 -2.58 15.98 -4.09
N ALA A 125 -2.77 14.68 -4.29
CA ALA A 125 -2.94 13.72 -3.20
C ALA A 125 -1.66 13.57 -2.36
N VAL A 126 -0.50 13.52 -3.01
CA VAL A 126 0.81 13.45 -2.33
C VAL A 126 1.12 14.76 -1.61
N ASP A 127 0.84 15.91 -2.22
CA ASP A 127 0.99 17.23 -1.58
C ASP A 127 0.13 17.35 -0.33
N THR A 128 -1.14 16.95 -0.39
CA THR A 128 -2.05 16.98 0.77
C THR A 128 -1.50 16.11 1.91
N ALA A 129 -1.02 14.89 1.59
CA ALA A 129 -0.40 14.03 2.59
C ALA A 129 0.90 14.63 3.16
N SER A 130 1.68 15.34 2.35
CA SER A 130 2.87 16.08 2.80
C SER A 130 2.53 17.21 3.77
N GLU A 131 1.50 18.00 3.47
CA GLU A 131 1.00 19.08 4.32
C GLU A 131 0.54 18.53 5.68
N ASP A 132 -0.22 17.43 5.70
CA ASP A 132 -0.65 16.79 6.94
C ASP A 132 0.52 16.24 7.77
N LEU A 133 1.54 15.67 7.11
CA LEU A 133 2.78 15.25 7.77
C LEU A 133 3.53 16.43 8.38
N ALA A 134 3.56 17.57 7.69
CA ALA A 134 4.16 18.79 8.18
C ALA A 134 3.42 19.31 9.42
N GLU A 135 2.09 19.29 9.42
CA GLU A 135 1.28 19.63 10.60
C GLU A 135 1.55 18.68 11.77
N LEU A 136 1.69 17.38 11.49
CA LEU A 136 1.99 16.36 12.50
C LEU A 136 3.37 16.59 13.15
N ARG A 137 4.40 16.84 12.33
CA ARG A 137 5.74 17.22 12.79
C ARG A 137 5.68 18.48 13.65
N ASP A 138 4.97 19.51 13.21
CA ASP A 138 4.88 20.79 13.92
C ASP A 138 4.18 20.63 15.27
N ALA A 139 3.14 19.78 15.34
CA ALA A 139 2.49 19.45 16.60
C ALA A 139 3.44 18.70 17.56
N LEU A 140 4.27 17.79 17.05
CA LEU A 140 5.31 17.11 17.83
C LEU A 140 6.37 18.07 18.35
N GLN A 141 6.84 18.99 17.50
CA GLN A 141 7.78 20.02 17.91
C GLN A 141 7.20 20.88 19.04
N LYS A 142 5.97 21.38 18.87
CA LYS A 142 5.29 22.17 19.91
C LYS A 142 5.14 21.38 21.20
N ALA A 143 4.63 20.15 21.14
CA ALA A 143 4.37 19.34 22.31
C ALA A 143 5.63 18.92 23.07
N TYR A 144 6.68 18.48 22.35
CA TYR A 144 7.82 17.82 22.96
C TYR A 144 9.10 18.65 23.00
N VAL A 145 9.31 19.57 22.05
CA VAL A 145 10.47 20.48 22.05
C VAL A 145 10.12 21.76 22.80
N GLU A 146 9.02 22.41 22.42
CA GLU A 146 8.58 23.69 23.00
C GLU A 146 7.80 23.52 24.32
N LYS A 147 7.42 22.27 24.65
CA LYS A 147 6.66 21.91 25.86
C LYS A 147 5.29 22.59 25.95
N ASP A 148 4.67 22.84 24.81
CA ASP A 148 3.30 23.34 24.72
C ASP A 148 2.30 22.21 25.04
N ALA A 149 1.67 22.29 26.21
CA ALA A 149 0.71 21.30 26.66
C ALA A 149 -0.61 21.32 25.86
N ASP A 150 -0.91 22.41 25.16
CA ASP A 150 -2.12 22.55 24.34
C ASP A 150 -1.95 21.88 22.95
N ALA A 151 -0.70 21.57 22.55
CA ALA A 151 -0.38 20.95 21.26
C ALA A 151 -0.78 19.48 21.14
N MET A 152 -1.14 18.81 22.25
CA MET A 152 -1.58 17.41 22.23
C MET A 152 -2.90 17.21 21.46
N GLY A 153 -3.78 18.22 21.45
CA GLY A 153 -4.99 18.20 20.63
C GLY A 153 -4.64 18.25 19.14
N LEU A 154 -3.77 19.19 18.76
CA LEU A 154 -3.28 19.35 17.40
C LEU A 154 -2.59 18.09 16.87
N TYR A 155 -1.82 17.40 17.72
CA TYR A 155 -1.19 16.13 17.34
C TYR A 155 -2.23 15.07 16.95
N THR A 156 -3.31 14.94 17.72
CA THR A 156 -4.34 13.94 17.45
C THR A 156 -5.10 14.26 16.17
N ASP A 157 -5.41 15.54 15.94
CA ASP A 157 -6.08 16.01 14.73
C ASP A 157 -5.19 15.80 13.49
N ALA A 158 -3.90 16.17 13.57
CA ALA A 158 -2.94 15.97 12.48
C ALA A 158 -2.70 14.49 12.15
N VAL A 159 -2.65 13.61 13.16
CA VAL A 159 -2.58 12.15 12.95
C VAL A 159 -3.82 11.63 12.21
N ALA A 160 -5.00 12.20 12.47
CA ALA A 160 -6.23 11.80 11.80
C ALA A 160 -6.26 12.28 10.35
N ALA A 161 -5.89 13.55 10.10
CA ALA A 161 -5.78 14.13 8.76
C ALA A 161 -4.79 13.34 7.89
N PHE A 162 -3.59 13.08 8.39
CA PHE A 162 -2.59 12.28 7.66
C PHE A 162 -3.10 10.87 7.30
N GLN A 163 -3.83 10.20 8.19
CA GLN A 163 -4.42 8.89 7.90
C GLN A 163 -5.51 8.95 6.82
N GLU A 164 -6.29 10.03 6.79
CA GLU A 164 -7.28 10.30 5.75
C GLU A 164 -6.58 10.48 4.40
N SER A 165 -5.59 11.38 4.31
CA SER A 165 -4.82 11.64 3.09
C SER A 165 -4.06 10.42 2.58
N GLN A 166 -3.49 9.61 3.47
CA GLN A 166 -2.87 8.32 3.11
C GLN A 166 -3.89 7.33 2.55
N THR A 167 -5.11 7.29 3.10
CA THR A 167 -6.16 6.41 2.58
C THR A 167 -6.60 6.86 1.20
N GLU A 168 -6.80 8.17 1.00
CA GLU A 168 -7.16 8.75 -0.29
C GLU A 168 -6.08 8.49 -1.35
N LEU A 169 -4.80 8.66 -1.01
CA LEU A 169 -3.68 8.36 -1.91
C LEU A 169 -3.63 6.87 -2.28
N MET A 170 -3.85 5.97 -1.31
CA MET A 170 -3.85 4.53 -1.56
C MET A 170 -5.05 4.08 -2.40
N ASP A 171 -6.23 4.66 -2.16
CA ASP A 171 -7.43 4.40 -2.97
C ASP A 171 -7.24 4.90 -4.41
N LEU A 172 -6.63 6.08 -4.58
CA LEU A 172 -6.26 6.62 -5.89
C LEU A 172 -5.28 5.69 -6.62
N CYS A 173 -4.27 5.17 -5.93
CA CYS A 173 -3.27 4.28 -6.51
C CYS A 173 -3.74 2.83 -6.71
N ALA A 174 -4.89 2.45 -6.16
CA ALA A 174 -5.50 1.13 -6.33
C ALA A 174 -6.54 1.07 -7.47
N GLY A 175 -7.01 2.22 -7.96
CA GLY A 175 -7.97 2.35 -9.06
C GLY A 175 -7.39 2.08 -10.45
#